data_AF-A0A9X2X5Z3-F1
#
_entry.id   AF-A0A9X2X5Z3-F1
#
_cell.length_a   1.000
_cell.length_b   1.000
_cell.length_c   1.000
_cell.angle_alpha   90.00
_cell.angle_beta   90.00
_cell.angle_gamma   90.00
#
_symmetry.space_group_name_H-M   'P 1'
#
loop_
_entity.id
_entity.type
_entity.pdbx_description
1 polymer ?
#
loop_
_entity_poly.entity_id
_entity_poly.type
_entity_poly.pdbx_seq_one_letter_code
_entity_poly.pdbx_strand_id
1 'polypeptide(L)'
;MRIVRAAAAFLLPCLLLAGCQMVESDSGGSSVAGTPPQAEAPFFVGRWAAEEKLCQSAAWEITAERLSTPGHVVCEFNEVHESAAGYEIDATCMAEVPPAPYTLAVFYAQSVGALLIEGGPFEPVGLTACE
;
A
#
# COMPACT_ATOMS: atom_id res chain seq x y z
N MET A 1 19.78 7.52 -31.96
CA MET A 1 20.77 8.57 -31.60
C MET A 1 21.07 8.39 -30.13
N ARG A 2 22.31 8.00 -29.78
CA ARG A 2 22.70 7.58 -28.41
C ARG A 2 23.13 8.80 -27.60
N ILE A 3 22.61 8.99 -26.39
CA ILE A 3 23.14 9.97 -25.43
C ILE A 3 23.55 9.22 -24.17
N VAL A 4 24.85 9.21 -23.95
CA VAL A 4 25.59 8.70 -22.79
C VAL A 4 25.68 9.84 -21.77
N ARG A 5 25.27 9.62 -20.51
CA ARG A 5 25.64 10.47 -19.36
C ARG A 5 25.78 9.56 -18.13
N ALA A 6 27.01 9.19 -17.78
CA ALA A 6 27.96 9.92 -16.93
C ALA A 6 27.67 9.68 -15.45
N ALA A 7 28.51 8.81 -14.87
CA ALA A 7 28.56 8.45 -13.46
C ALA A 7 29.03 9.64 -12.61
N ALA A 8 28.42 9.81 -11.44
CA ALA A 8 28.97 10.62 -10.36
C ALA A 8 28.88 9.81 -9.07
N ALA A 9 30.01 9.19 -8.74
CA ALA A 9 30.22 8.55 -7.45
C ALA A 9 30.42 9.64 -6.39
N PHE A 10 29.58 9.65 -5.37
CA PHE A 10 29.83 10.37 -4.12
C PHE A 10 30.08 9.37 -3.00
N LEU A 11 31.37 9.16 -2.73
CA LEU A 11 31.91 8.61 -1.49
C LEU A 11 31.83 9.68 -0.41
N LEU A 12 31.18 9.40 0.73
CA LEU A 12 31.37 10.15 1.98
C LEU A 12 31.24 9.20 3.19
N PRO A 13 31.95 9.49 4.30
CA PRO A 13 32.72 8.51 5.07
C PRO A 13 32.20 8.26 6.49
N CYS A 14 32.77 7.23 7.11
CA CYS A 14 32.72 6.91 8.54
C CYS A 14 32.94 8.12 9.48
N LEU A 15 32.13 8.22 10.53
CA LEU A 15 32.46 8.78 11.85
C LEU A 15 31.42 8.22 12.85
N LEU A 16 31.73 7.16 13.61
CA LEU A 16 32.29 7.19 14.98
C LEU A 16 31.41 7.95 15.99
N LEU A 17 30.86 7.22 16.96
CA LEU A 17 30.69 7.52 18.42
C LEU A 17 29.60 6.56 18.96
N ALA A 18 29.93 5.41 19.55
CA ALA A 18 30.37 5.25 20.94
C ALA A 18 29.43 5.95 21.94
N GLY A 19 28.48 5.19 22.48
CA GLY A 19 27.56 5.65 23.52
C GLY A 19 26.70 4.51 24.06
N CYS A 20 27.30 3.50 24.70
CA CYS A 20 26.55 2.56 25.54
C CYS A 20 26.09 3.31 26.79
N GLN A 21 24.78 3.58 26.89
CA GLN A 21 24.16 4.07 28.12
C GLN A 21 23.31 2.94 28.70
N MET A 22 23.88 2.29 29.73
CA MET A 22 23.22 1.27 30.54
C MET A 22 22.29 2.01 31.51
N VAL A 23 20.99 2.04 31.20
CA VAL A 23 19.95 2.47 32.12
C VAL A 23 19.25 1.20 32.61
N GLU A 24 19.64 0.78 33.81
CA GLU A 24 18.81 -0.05 34.67
C GLU A 24 17.64 0.83 35.16
N SER A 25 16.42 0.44 34.83
CA SER A 25 15.21 0.98 35.44
C SER A 25 14.32 -0.19 35.78
N ASP A 26 14.52 -0.69 37.00
CA ASP A 26 13.59 -1.54 37.71
C ASP A 26 12.37 -0.68 38.08
N SER A 27 11.20 -1.02 37.54
CA SER A 27 9.93 -0.47 38.00
C SER A 27 8.84 -1.47 37.68
N GLY A 28 8.37 -2.14 38.73
CA GLY A 28 7.28 -3.10 38.71
C GLY A 28 6.05 -2.53 37.99
N GLY A 29 5.73 -3.13 36.85
CA GLY A 29 4.53 -2.87 36.10
C GLY A 29 3.40 -3.77 36.58
N SER A 30 2.43 -3.16 37.25
CA SER A 30 1.09 -3.71 37.45
C SER A 30 0.56 -4.18 36.09
N SER A 31 0.32 -5.49 35.96
CA SER A 31 -0.15 -6.11 34.73
C SER A 31 -1.62 -5.74 34.51
N VAL A 32 -1.87 -4.53 34.03
CA VAL A 32 -3.14 -4.21 33.37
C VAL A 32 -3.17 -5.10 32.14
N ALA A 33 -4.12 -6.03 32.10
CA ALA A 33 -4.40 -6.80 30.89
C ALA A 33 -4.83 -5.81 29.80
N GLY A 34 -3.83 -5.30 29.07
CA GLY A 34 -4.03 -4.40 27.96
C GLY A 34 -4.78 -5.15 26.87
N THR A 35 -5.89 -4.59 26.42
CA THR A 35 -6.51 -4.99 25.16
C THR A 35 -5.40 -5.05 24.11
N PRO A 36 -5.23 -6.19 23.40
CA PRO A 36 -4.22 -6.26 22.35
C PRO A 36 -4.46 -5.12 21.35
N PRO A 37 -3.40 -4.44 20.88
CA PRO A 37 -3.56 -3.39 19.89
C PRO A 37 -4.35 -3.96 18.71
N GLN A 38 -5.47 -3.32 18.38
CA GLN A 38 -6.20 -3.67 17.18
C GLN A 38 -5.27 -3.35 16.01
N ALA A 39 -5.04 -4.32 15.13
CA ALA A 39 -4.27 -4.07 13.92
C ALA A 39 -4.96 -2.95 13.14
N GLU A 40 -4.22 -1.88 12.83
CA GLU A 40 -4.72 -0.82 11.98
C GLU A 40 -5.05 -1.40 10.60
N ALA A 41 -6.20 -1.00 10.05
CA ALA A 41 -6.59 -1.45 8.71
C ALA A 41 -5.58 -0.94 7.66
N PRO A 42 -5.28 -1.71 6.61
CA PRO A 42 -4.42 -1.24 5.52
C PRO A 42 -4.96 0.05 4.89
N PHE A 43 -4.05 0.97 4.50
CA PHE A 43 -4.45 2.29 4.00
C PHE A 43 -5.31 2.25 2.74
N PHE A 44 -5.29 1.16 1.99
CA PHE A 44 -6.04 1.01 0.74
C PHE A 44 -7.50 0.61 0.98
N VAL A 45 -7.87 0.21 2.20
CA VAL A 45 -9.24 -0.19 2.54
C VAL A 45 -10.14 1.05 2.53
N GLY A 46 -11.18 1.04 1.70
CA GLY A 46 -12.13 2.14 1.59
C GLY A 46 -12.78 2.25 0.22
N ARG A 47 -13.36 3.44 -0.03
CA ARG A 47 -13.94 3.82 -1.32
C ARG A 47 -13.02 4.80 -2.02
N TRP A 48 -12.76 4.56 -3.29
CA TRP A 48 -11.76 5.29 -4.07
C TRP A 48 -12.31 5.60 -5.46
N ALA A 49 -11.99 6.73 -6.07
CA ALA A 49 -12.45 7.05 -7.42
C ALA A 49 -11.38 7.77 -8.22
N ALA A 50 -11.41 7.67 -9.56
CA ALA A 50 -10.45 8.35 -10.41
C ALA A 50 -10.49 9.90 -10.28
N GLU A 51 -11.66 10.44 -9.92
CA GLU A 51 -11.87 11.85 -9.63
C GLU A 51 -12.93 12.00 -8.53
N GLU A 52 -12.89 13.08 -7.75
CA GLU A 52 -13.82 13.34 -6.64
C GLU A 52 -15.30 13.30 -7.08
N LYS A 53 -15.61 13.86 -8.25
CA LYS A 53 -16.97 13.86 -8.82
C LYS A 53 -17.53 12.45 -9.10
N LEU A 54 -16.65 11.44 -9.21
CA LEU A 54 -17.03 10.05 -9.47
C LEU A 54 -17.26 9.24 -8.20
N CYS A 55 -16.97 9.79 -7.01
CA CYS A 55 -17.16 9.08 -5.75
C CYS A 55 -18.59 8.63 -5.47
N GLN A 56 -19.60 9.26 -6.08
CA GLN A 56 -21.00 8.88 -5.89
C GLN A 56 -21.51 7.84 -6.90
N SER A 57 -20.84 7.65 -8.04
CA SER A 57 -21.39 6.89 -9.16
C SER A 57 -20.44 5.85 -9.74
N ALA A 58 -19.14 6.01 -9.56
CA ALA A 58 -18.11 5.16 -10.13
C ALA A 58 -16.90 5.03 -9.17
N ALA A 59 -17.18 4.82 -7.89
CA ALA A 59 -16.15 4.48 -6.91
C ALA A 59 -15.81 2.99 -6.99
N TRP A 60 -14.52 2.71 -6.82
CA TRP A 60 -13.97 1.42 -6.49
C TRP A 60 -14.21 1.17 -5.00
N GLU A 61 -14.51 -0.08 -4.67
CA GLU A 61 -14.65 -0.55 -3.29
C GLU A 61 -13.54 -1.53 -3.01
N ILE A 62 -12.73 -1.25 -1.98
CA ILE A 62 -11.58 -2.07 -1.62
C ILE A 62 -11.70 -2.45 -0.15
N THR A 63 -11.74 -3.74 0.16
CA THR A 63 -11.66 -4.30 1.52
C THR A 63 -10.30 -4.95 1.72
N ALA A 64 -10.05 -5.54 2.90
CA ALA A 64 -8.80 -6.24 3.16
C ALA A 64 -8.67 -7.54 2.33
N GLU A 65 -9.75 -8.02 1.71
CA GLU A 65 -9.84 -9.30 1.01
C GLU A 65 -10.31 -9.17 -0.44
N ARG A 66 -10.78 -8.00 -0.88
CA ARG A 66 -11.40 -7.84 -2.20
C ARG A 66 -11.22 -6.43 -2.77
N LEU A 67 -11.08 -6.34 -4.08
CA LEU A 67 -11.23 -5.12 -4.87
C LEU A 67 -12.40 -5.28 -5.86
N SER A 68 -13.27 -4.28 -5.92
CA SER A 68 -14.38 -4.22 -6.87
C SER A 68 -14.35 -2.88 -7.62
N THR A 69 -14.41 -2.93 -8.94
CA THR A 69 -14.46 -1.75 -9.81
C THR A 69 -15.88 -1.50 -10.33
N PRO A 70 -16.23 -0.25 -10.72
CA PRO A 70 -17.48 0.04 -11.42
C PRO A 70 -17.66 -0.72 -12.75
N GLY A 71 -16.56 -1.20 -13.34
CA GLY A 71 -16.53 -1.88 -14.64
C GLY A 71 -16.73 -3.40 -14.59
N HIS A 72 -17.16 -3.95 -13.45
CA HIS A 72 -17.35 -5.39 -13.18
C HIS A 72 -16.07 -6.21 -13.00
N VAL A 73 -14.88 -5.60 -12.95
CA VAL A 73 -13.70 -6.33 -12.46
C VAL A 73 -13.83 -6.50 -10.96
N VAL A 74 -13.79 -7.76 -10.52
CA VAL A 74 -13.70 -8.14 -9.10
C VAL A 74 -12.43 -8.97 -8.91
N CYS A 75 -11.60 -8.59 -7.95
CA CYS A 75 -10.40 -9.32 -7.56
C CYS A 75 -10.53 -9.80 -6.10
N GLU A 76 -10.44 -11.10 -5.87
CA GLU A 76 -10.32 -11.67 -4.53
C GLU A 76 -8.84 -11.74 -4.16
N PHE A 77 -8.46 -11.25 -2.98
CA PHE A 77 -7.08 -11.24 -2.52
C PHE A 77 -6.75 -12.60 -1.90
N ASN A 78 -5.70 -13.23 -2.40
CA ASN A 78 -5.17 -14.48 -1.91
C ASN A 78 -4.12 -14.23 -0.82
N GLU A 79 -3.26 -13.23 -1.01
CA GLU A 79 -2.21 -12.84 -0.08
C GLU A 79 -1.95 -11.33 -0.16
N VAL A 80 -1.64 -10.71 0.97
CA VAL A 80 -1.36 -9.28 1.09
C VAL A 80 -0.03 -9.11 1.82
N HIS A 81 0.96 -8.56 1.14
CA HIS A 81 2.30 -8.31 1.66
C HIS A 81 2.55 -6.81 1.80
N GLU A 82 2.85 -6.37 3.02
CA GLU A 82 3.28 -4.99 3.26
C GLU A 82 4.78 -4.83 2.94
N SER A 83 5.13 -3.73 2.29
CA SER A 83 6.50 -3.35 1.94
C SER A 83 6.75 -1.89 2.33
N ALA A 84 8.02 -1.45 2.25
CA ALA A 84 8.37 -0.05 2.51
C ALA A 84 7.72 0.94 1.52
N ALA A 85 7.29 0.49 0.34
CA ALA A 85 6.68 1.35 -0.68
C ALA A 85 5.15 1.38 -0.60
N GLY A 86 4.52 0.33 -0.05
CA GLY A 86 3.09 0.10 -0.13
C GLY A 86 2.77 -1.39 0.03
N TYR A 87 1.73 -1.87 -0.63
CA TYR A 87 1.31 -3.27 -0.57
C TYR A 87 1.51 -3.98 -1.91
N GLU A 88 1.91 -5.24 -1.85
CA GLU A 88 1.86 -6.19 -2.96
C GLU A 88 0.78 -7.23 -2.65
N ILE A 89 -0.16 -7.43 -3.57
CA ILE A 89 -1.35 -8.24 -3.34
C ILE A 89 -1.48 -9.28 -4.45
N ASP A 90 -1.34 -10.54 -4.12
CA ASP A 90 -1.68 -11.62 -5.04
C ASP A 90 -3.19 -11.82 -5.04
N ALA A 91 -3.81 -11.75 -6.22
CA ALA A 91 -5.25 -11.77 -6.37
C ALA A 91 -5.71 -12.65 -7.52
N THR A 92 -6.94 -13.15 -7.43
CA THR A 92 -7.64 -13.80 -8.53
C THR A 92 -8.71 -12.86 -9.04
N CYS A 93 -8.59 -12.37 -10.28
CA CYS A 93 -9.51 -11.39 -10.84
C CYS A 93 -10.45 -12.01 -11.89
N MET A 94 -11.71 -11.62 -11.81
CA MET A 94 -12.76 -11.87 -12.79
C MET A 94 -12.97 -10.61 -13.64
N ALA A 95 -12.20 -10.47 -14.72
CA ALA A 95 -12.42 -9.46 -15.76
C ALA A 95 -13.03 -10.08 -17.03
N GLU A 96 -12.57 -11.29 -17.35
CA GLU A 96 -13.05 -12.15 -18.43
C GLU A 96 -13.14 -13.59 -17.89
N VAL A 97 -13.88 -14.47 -18.57
CA VAL A 97 -13.98 -15.89 -18.17
C VAL A 97 -12.95 -16.70 -18.96
N PRO A 98 -12.09 -17.52 -18.30
CA PRO A 98 -12.06 -17.82 -16.86
C PRO A 98 -11.30 -16.77 -16.01
N PRO A 99 -11.48 -16.76 -14.67
CA PRO A 99 -10.66 -15.95 -13.76
C PRO A 99 -9.17 -16.21 -13.95
N ALA A 100 -8.36 -15.16 -13.80
CA ALA A 100 -6.91 -15.25 -13.93
C ALA A 100 -6.21 -14.65 -12.69
N PRO A 101 -5.02 -15.17 -12.33
CA PRO A 101 -4.22 -14.61 -11.25
C PRO A 101 -3.51 -13.32 -11.69
N TYR A 102 -3.36 -12.37 -10.76
CA TYR A 102 -2.66 -11.11 -10.93
C TYR A 102 -1.90 -10.77 -9.63
N THR A 103 -0.83 -10.00 -9.75
CA THR A 103 -0.13 -9.39 -8.61
C THR A 103 -0.35 -7.88 -8.70
N LEU A 104 -1.10 -7.33 -7.75
CA LEU A 104 -1.43 -5.92 -7.69
C LEU A 104 -0.40 -5.19 -6.82
N ALA A 105 0.07 -4.04 -7.29
CA ALA A 105 0.91 -3.14 -6.49
C ALA A 105 0.08 -1.93 -6.08
N VAL A 106 0.07 -1.60 -4.79
CA VAL A 106 -0.77 -0.55 -4.22
C VAL A 106 0.10 0.43 -3.43
N PHE A 107 0.15 1.68 -3.90
CA PHE A 107 0.99 2.74 -3.32
C PHE A 107 0.13 3.92 -2.87
N TYR A 108 0.57 4.61 -1.80
CA TYR A 108 -0.07 5.86 -1.37
C TYR A 108 0.83 7.07 -1.62
N ALA A 109 0.42 7.92 -2.55
CA ALA A 109 1.12 9.14 -2.90
C ALA A 109 0.70 10.29 -1.96
N GLN A 110 1.34 10.36 -0.79
CA GLN A 110 1.02 11.34 0.26
C GLN A 110 0.99 12.81 -0.22
N SER A 111 1.82 13.17 -1.21
CA SER A 111 1.90 14.55 -1.73
C SER A 111 0.60 15.02 -2.39
N VAL A 112 -0.22 14.09 -2.87
CA VAL A 112 -1.47 14.37 -3.59
C VAL A 112 -2.68 13.64 -2.98
N GLY A 113 -2.49 12.91 -1.88
CA GLY A 113 -3.56 12.17 -1.20
C GLY A 113 -4.21 11.08 -2.06
N ALA A 114 -3.44 10.45 -2.95
CA ALA A 114 -3.96 9.51 -3.94
C ALA A 114 -3.43 8.09 -3.74
N LEU A 115 -4.28 7.11 -4.01
CA LEU A 115 -3.95 5.69 -4.12
C LEU A 115 -3.58 5.37 -5.56
N LEU A 116 -2.42 4.76 -5.79
CA LEU A 116 -2.02 4.25 -7.11
C LEU A 116 -2.14 2.72 -7.09
N ILE A 117 -2.83 2.14 -8.06
CA ILE A 117 -2.97 0.69 -8.24
C ILE A 117 -2.43 0.28 -9.60
N GLU A 118 -1.58 -0.75 -9.63
CA GLU A 118 -0.95 -1.31 -10.82
C GLU A 118 -1.08 -2.84 -10.85
N GLY A 119 -0.83 -3.47 -12.01
CA GLY A 119 -0.66 -4.92 -12.14
C GLY A 119 -1.94 -5.77 -12.32
N GLY A 120 -3.13 -5.16 -12.26
CA GLY A 120 -4.41 -5.84 -12.51
C GLY A 120 -4.78 -5.98 -13.99
N PRO A 121 -6.01 -6.45 -14.30
CA PRO A 121 -6.56 -6.48 -15.67
C PRO A 121 -6.99 -5.09 -16.18
N PHE A 122 -6.39 -4.03 -15.64
CA PHE A 122 -6.66 -2.62 -15.94
C PHE A 122 -5.33 -1.87 -16.03
N GLU A 123 -5.31 -0.75 -16.74
CA GLU A 123 -4.14 0.14 -16.77
C GLU A 123 -3.87 0.74 -15.39
N PRO A 124 -2.60 1.10 -15.07
CA PRO A 124 -2.25 1.82 -13.85
C PRO A 124 -3.16 3.01 -13.60
N VAL A 125 -3.72 3.11 -12.40
CA VAL A 125 -4.74 4.12 -12.07
C VAL A 125 -4.46 4.79 -10.73
N GLY A 126 -4.48 6.12 -10.74
CA GLY A 126 -4.53 6.94 -9.54
C GLY A 126 -5.97 7.20 -9.12
N LEU A 127 -6.26 7.02 -7.84
CA LEU A 127 -7.58 7.18 -7.24
C LEU A 127 -7.50 8.13 -6.05
N THR A 128 -8.48 9.01 -5.92
CA THR A 128 -8.70 9.82 -4.71
C THR A 128 -9.60 9.07 -3.74
N ALA A 129 -9.40 9.28 -2.45
CA ALA A 129 -10.32 8.78 -1.43
C ALA A 129 -11.70 9.42 -1.61
N CYS A 130 -12.74 8.65 -1.36
CA CYS A 130 -14.10 9.13 -1.29
C CYS A 130 -14.53 9.28 0.17
N GLU A 131 -15.06 10.46 0.53
CA GLU A 131 -15.64 10.75 1.84
C GLU A 131 -16.98 10.04 2.08
#